data_AF-A0A254S9W3-F1
#
_entry.id   AF-A0A254S9W3-F1
#
_cell.length_a   1.000
_cell.length_b   1.000
_cell.length_c   1.000
_cell.angle_alpha   90.00
_cell.angle_beta   90.00
_cell.angle_gamma   90.00
#
_symmetry.space_group_name_H-M   'P 1'
#
loop_
_entity.id
_entity.type
_entity.pdbx_description
1 polymer ?
#
loop_
_entity_poly.entity_id
_entity_poly.type
_entity_poly.pdbx_seq_one_letter_code
_entity_poly.pdbx_strand_id
1 'polypeptide(L)'
;MKFKFSAGIIATFSAIALMISACGGDSGSSANDELPERVEQFSDIKNIECNEERECAQIYIKEHDDYVQCIDSKWETVIASKPNDACAEVKAKSSSSKAKSSSSGKTPSSSSEKNSSSSKKNTASSSSVKKSSSSVRSDLVGKVNWQYLNPNREYGEITDERDGQVYKTVKIYDQVWMAENLNFEYNEGSAKSSCYKDDADSCAYYGRLYTWAAAMDSAAKFSPAGEFCGNGILCNPEGVVRGVCPSGWHLPTKDEWNILETEARDSDGYNRSSSKVLRSANGWDVSWWTDRIGEDLFGFSMVSVGGWAHFWTASEHEYDRRWAYYISYADVFKDSDVQWTDKDDLYSVRCIKDAEYVDLLSSSSEKSSSSSVTLVDPSTVIKGTMTDERDGNTYKTVTIGTQTWMAENLNFEYNEGSANSSCYEDVADSCGKYGRLYSWPAAMDAAAIFSDAGKGCGNYSTCKVEGIVRGVCPSGWHLPDSTEWGALFAVVGGARIAGVKLKSNSGWEKYGEKGLDSYSFTVLPAGYKRDPSYDGVGKFSSFWMPKSVDQENACVWYFYYDQIKAGYGCSSKRIGRRSVRCIKDED
;
A
#
# COMPACT_ATOMS: atom_id res chain seq x y z
N MET A 1 18.45 62.04 22.49
CA MET A 1 17.82 63.33 22.13
C MET A 1 16.30 63.17 22.16
N LYS A 2 15.51 64.25 22.00
CA LYS A 2 14.06 64.20 21.75
C LYS A 2 13.82 63.55 20.36
N PHE A 3 12.68 62.93 20.00
CA PHE A 3 11.29 63.40 20.11
C PHE A 3 10.26 62.24 20.17
N LYS A 4 9.01 62.54 20.53
CA LYS A 4 7.81 61.77 20.16
C LYS A 4 7.26 62.28 18.82
N PHE A 5 6.57 61.44 18.04
CA PHE A 5 5.45 61.87 17.18
C PHE A 5 4.38 60.76 17.09
N SER A 6 3.30 60.98 16.32
CA SER A 6 2.00 60.33 16.52
C SER A 6 1.23 60.05 15.22
N ALA A 7 0.24 59.16 15.31
CA ALA A 7 -0.98 59.02 14.49
C ALA A 7 -0.88 58.65 12.99
N GLY A 8 -1.34 57.43 12.67
CA GLY A 8 -2.53 57.22 11.83
C GLY A 8 -2.39 57.16 10.30
N ILE A 9 -3.13 56.23 9.69
CA ILE A 9 -4.02 56.44 8.53
C ILE A 9 -4.92 55.19 8.34
N ILE A 10 -6.12 55.39 7.81
CA ILE A 10 -7.10 54.34 7.46
C ILE A 10 -7.19 54.30 5.92
N ALA A 11 -7.32 53.10 5.34
CA ALA A 11 -7.74 52.92 3.96
C ALA A 11 -8.76 51.77 3.86
N THR A 12 -9.79 51.96 3.05
CA THR A 12 -10.98 51.09 2.93
C THR A 12 -10.98 50.31 1.62
N PHE A 13 -11.67 49.16 1.59
CA PHE A 13 -12.36 48.71 0.37
C PHE A 13 -13.77 48.21 0.69
N SER A 14 -14.65 48.34 -0.29
CA SER A 14 -16.10 48.49 -0.06
C SER A 14 -16.89 47.19 -0.20
N ALA A 15 -17.93 47.05 0.63
CA ALA A 15 -19.08 46.21 0.30
C ALA A 15 -20.00 46.93 -0.70
N ILE A 16 -20.63 46.18 -1.60
CA ILE A 16 -21.76 46.63 -2.43
C ILE A 16 -22.89 45.62 -2.24
N ALA A 17 -24.09 46.11 -1.96
CA ALA A 17 -25.30 45.30 -1.80
C ALA A 17 -26.51 46.02 -2.41
N LEU A 18 -27.35 45.27 -3.11
CA LEU A 18 -28.73 45.54 -3.56
C LEU A 18 -29.27 44.13 -3.94
N MET A 19 -30.24 43.56 -3.23
CA MET A 19 -31.71 43.80 -3.37
C MET A 19 -32.21 43.45 -4.79
N ILE A 20 -33.32 42.72 -4.97
CA ILE A 20 -34.70 43.14 -4.66
C ILE A 20 -35.67 41.93 -4.61
N SER A 21 -36.83 42.12 -3.96
CA SER A 21 -38.09 41.36 -4.07
C SER A 21 -38.36 40.23 -3.08
N ALA A 22 -39.49 40.34 -2.39
CA ALA A 22 -40.12 39.28 -1.62
C ALA A 22 -41.61 39.16 -2.04
N CYS A 23 -42.16 37.95 -1.93
CA CYS A 23 -43.59 37.68 -1.81
C CYS A 23 -43.77 36.63 -0.71
N GLY A 24 -44.88 36.69 0.03
CA GLY A 24 -45.17 35.74 1.11
C GLY A 24 -46.66 35.41 1.20
N GLY A 25 -46.98 34.34 1.92
CA GLY A 25 -48.34 33.88 2.21
C GLY A 25 -48.31 32.64 3.09
N ASP A 26 -48.97 32.69 4.26
CA ASP A 26 -48.91 31.64 5.27
C ASP A 26 -49.70 30.38 4.90
N SER A 27 -49.11 29.21 5.18
CA SER A 27 -49.79 28.08 5.85
C SER A 27 -48.74 27.07 6.30
N GLY A 28 -48.82 26.57 7.53
CA GLY A 28 -47.73 25.80 8.15
C GLY A 28 -48.11 24.38 8.57
N SER A 29 -47.22 23.43 8.32
CA SER A 29 -47.19 22.09 8.95
C SER A 29 -45.81 21.46 8.82
N SER A 30 -45.47 20.54 9.74
CA SER A 30 -44.27 19.67 9.76
C SER A 30 -42.91 20.39 9.84
N ALA A 31 -41.88 19.65 10.25
CA ALA A 31 -40.53 20.15 10.48
C ALA A 31 -39.52 19.47 9.54
N ASN A 32 -38.53 20.23 9.09
CA ASN A 32 -37.28 19.78 8.46
C ASN A 32 -37.43 18.87 7.21
N ASP A 33 -37.85 19.45 6.10
CA ASP A 33 -37.64 18.88 4.74
C ASP A 33 -36.81 19.81 3.82
N GLU A 34 -36.30 20.90 4.37
CA GLU A 34 -35.52 21.93 3.67
C GLU A 34 -34.08 21.45 3.43
N LEU A 35 -33.64 21.49 2.17
CA LEU A 35 -32.37 20.91 1.74
C LEU A 35 -31.19 21.79 2.19
N PRO A 36 -30.16 21.24 2.87
CA PRO A 36 -29.01 22.04 3.29
C PRO A 36 -28.14 22.42 2.08
N GLU A 37 -27.88 23.70 1.85
CA GLU A 37 -26.96 24.18 0.80
C GLU A 37 -25.52 23.69 1.02
N ARG A 38 -25.17 23.33 2.26
CA ARG A 38 -23.80 22.96 2.69
C ARG A 38 -23.82 21.97 3.85
N VAL A 39 -22.93 20.98 3.77
CA VAL A 39 -22.58 20.06 4.87
C VAL A 39 -21.07 20.04 5.11
N GLU A 40 -20.62 19.39 6.19
CA GLU A 40 -19.20 19.25 6.48
C GLU A 40 -18.60 18.07 5.70
N GLN A 41 -19.24 16.90 5.74
CA GLN A 41 -18.73 15.61 5.24
C GLN A 41 -19.85 14.85 4.47
N PHE A 42 -19.50 13.91 3.58
CA PHE A 42 -20.51 13.19 2.77
C PHE A 42 -21.48 12.35 3.61
N SER A 43 -21.05 11.86 4.78
CA SER A 43 -21.91 11.10 5.70
C SER A 43 -23.08 11.91 6.27
N ASP A 44 -23.00 13.25 6.29
CA ASP A 44 -24.07 14.12 6.80
C ASP A 44 -25.35 14.06 5.94
N ILE A 45 -25.22 13.77 4.63
CA ILE A 45 -26.36 13.65 3.69
C ILE A 45 -26.93 12.23 3.58
N LYS A 46 -26.39 11.25 4.31
CA LYS A 46 -26.79 9.83 4.21
C LYS A 46 -28.28 9.57 4.53
N ASN A 47 -28.92 10.49 5.27
CA ASN A 47 -30.35 10.43 5.61
C ASN A 47 -31.23 11.33 4.72
N ILE A 48 -30.67 11.97 3.69
CA ILE A 48 -31.37 12.89 2.79
C ILE A 48 -31.62 12.19 1.45
N GLU A 49 -32.84 11.71 1.24
CA GLU A 49 -33.22 11.04 0.01
C GLU A 49 -33.24 12.01 -1.19
N CYS A 50 -32.60 11.60 -2.29
CA CYS A 50 -32.71 12.24 -3.60
C CYS A 50 -33.86 11.57 -4.38
N ASN A 51 -34.78 12.37 -4.89
CA ASN A 51 -36.04 11.94 -5.49
C ASN A 51 -36.46 12.93 -6.60
N GLU A 52 -37.55 12.64 -7.32
CA GLU A 52 -38.03 13.48 -8.44
C GLU A 52 -38.29 14.96 -8.05
N GLU A 53 -38.63 15.24 -6.78
CA GLU A 53 -38.86 16.61 -6.29
C GLU A 53 -37.55 17.37 -6.01
N ARG A 54 -36.45 16.63 -5.74
CA ARG A 54 -35.10 17.16 -5.52
C ARG A 54 -34.21 17.07 -6.76
N GLU A 55 -34.73 16.61 -7.90
CA GLU A 55 -33.98 16.40 -9.14
C GLU A 55 -33.28 17.70 -9.62
N CYS A 56 -31.96 17.59 -9.85
CA CYS A 56 -30.98 18.65 -10.07
C CYS A 56 -30.66 19.60 -8.90
N ALA A 57 -31.22 19.42 -7.69
CA ALA A 57 -30.80 20.18 -6.51
C ALA A 57 -29.36 19.83 -6.09
N GLN A 58 -28.69 20.76 -5.40
CA GLN A 58 -27.25 20.67 -5.11
C GLN A 58 -26.92 20.92 -3.63
N ILE A 59 -25.88 20.24 -3.15
CA ILE A 59 -25.30 20.39 -1.80
C ILE A 59 -23.78 20.51 -1.93
N TYR A 60 -23.15 21.49 -1.27
CA TYR A 60 -21.69 21.62 -1.19
C TYR A 60 -21.13 20.83 0.01
N ILE A 61 -20.04 20.08 -0.20
CA ILE A 61 -19.40 19.23 0.82
C ILE A 61 -18.02 19.79 1.16
N LYS A 62 -17.87 20.30 2.39
CA LYS A 62 -16.70 21.08 2.81
C LYS A 62 -15.41 20.26 2.99
N GLU A 63 -15.52 18.97 3.28
CA GLU A 63 -14.38 18.03 3.35
C GLU A 63 -13.66 17.85 2.00
N HIS A 64 -14.37 18.04 0.88
CA HIS A 64 -13.86 17.76 -0.47
C HIS A 64 -13.79 19.00 -1.39
N ASP A 65 -14.34 20.15 -0.95
CA ASP A 65 -14.48 21.40 -1.73
C ASP A 65 -15.25 21.24 -3.06
N ASP A 66 -16.14 20.24 -3.11
CA ASP A 66 -16.88 19.80 -4.31
C ASP A 66 -18.41 19.86 -4.05
N TYR A 67 -19.22 19.75 -5.11
CA TYR A 67 -20.68 19.70 -5.02
C TYR A 67 -21.21 18.29 -5.33
N VAL A 68 -22.31 17.91 -4.72
CA VAL A 68 -23.16 16.81 -5.20
C VAL A 68 -24.45 17.36 -5.81
N GLN A 69 -24.99 16.67 -6.81
CA GLN A 69 -26.25 16.98 -7.46
C GLN A 69 -27.15 15.74 -7.46
N CYS A 70 -28.43 15.93 -7.17
CA CYS A 70 -29.44 14.88 -7.29
C CYS A 70 -29.75 14.65 -8.79
N ILE A 71 -29.51 13.44 -9.30
CA ILE A 71 -29.68 13.05 -10.72
C ILE A 71 -30.26 11.63 -10.77
N ASP A 72 -31.32 11.41 -11.55
CA ASP A 72 -31.99 10.10 -11.70
C ASP A 72 -32.28 9.41 -10.34
N SER A 73 -32.68 10.21 -9.34
CA SER A 73 -32.88 9.79 -7.93
C SER A 73 -31.64 9.24 -7.20
N LYS A 74 -30.43 9.72 -7.54
CA LYS A 74 -29.18 9.51 -6.79
C LYS A 74 -28.37 10.79 -6.58
N TRP A 75 -27.57 10.86 -5.52
CA TRP A 75 -26.59 11.94 -5.32
C TRP A 75 -25.29 11.62 -6.07
N GLU A 76 -24.99 12.41 -7.11
CA GLU A 76 -23.80 12.27 -7.98
C GLU A 76 -22.85 13.47 -7.81
N THR A 77 -21.53 13.25 -7.80
CA THR A 77 -20.54 14.31 -7.51
C THR A 77 -20.18 15.14 -8.75
N VAL A 78 -20.52 16.43 -8.73
CA VAL A 78 -20.35 17.38 -9.84
C VAL A 78 -19.17 18.32 -9.57
N ILE A 79 -18.17 18.25 -10.45
CA ILE A 79 -16.93 19.05 -10.36
C ILE A 79 -17.27 20.54 -10.45
N ALA A 80 -16.74 21.33 -9.51
CA ALA A 80 -17.02 22.76 -9.31
C ALA A 80 -16.87 23.71 -10.54
N SER A 81 -16.37 23.25 -11.69
CA SER A 81 -16.24 24.03 -12.92
C SER A 81 -17.52 24.07 -13.79
N LYS A 82 -18.48 23.15 -13.62
CA LYS A 82 -19.71 23.06 -14.44
C LYS A 82 -20.99 22.66 -13.67
N PRO A 83 -21.48 23.42 -12.67
CA PRO A 83 -22.67 23.03 -11.89
C PRO A 83 -23.97 22.87 -12.68
N ASN A 84 -24.14 23.57 -13.81
CA ASN A 84 -25.42 23.63 -14.53
C ASN A 84 -25.52 22.71 -15.78
N ASP A 85 -24.41 22.16 -16.26
CA ASP A 85 -24.41 21.44 -17.54
C ASP A 85 -24.97 20.01 -17.43
N ALA A 86 -24.71 19.31 -16.31
CA ALA A 86 -25.11 17.90 -16.12
C ALA A 86 -26.64 17.71 -16.18
N CYS A 87 -27.38 18.53 -15.43
CA CYS A 87 -28.85 18.56 -15.44
C CYS A 87 -29.46 18.79 -16.83
N ALA A 88 -28.78 19.55 -17.70
CA ALA A 88 -29.27 19.87 -19.04
C ALA A 88 -29.23 18.65 -19.97
N GLU A 89 -28.20 17.78 -19.87
CA GLU A 89 -28.14 16.56 -20.69
C GLU A 89 -29.20 15.52 -20.30
N VAL A 90 -29.51 15.40 -19.01
CA VAL A 90 -30.53 14.44 -18.51
C VAL A 90 -31.93 14.85 -18.98
N LYS A 91 -32.27 16.15 -18.87
CA LYS A 91 -33.54 16.70 -19.37
C LYS A 91 -33.65 16.68 -20.90
N ALA A 92 -32.53 16.67 -21.63
CA ALA A 92 -32.50 16.43 -23.07
C ALA A 92 -32.73 14.95 -23.44
N LYS A 93 -32.31 13.98 -22.61
CA LYS A 93 -32.52 12.54 -22.86
C LYS A 93 -33.99 12.14 -22.70
N SER A 94 -34.65 12.57 -21.62
CA SER A 94 -36.05 12.18 -21.32
C SER A 94 -37.06 12.62 -22.39
N SER A 95 -36.80 13.73 -23.08
CA SER A 95 -37.67 14.31 -24.11
C SER A 95 -37.51 13.69 -25.52
N SER A 96 -36.53 12.78 -25.72
CA SER A 96 -36.16 12.27 -27.06
C SER A 96 -36.94 11.03 -27.55
N SER A 97 -37.74 10.39 -26.70
CA SER A 97 -38.24 9.02 -26.87
C SER A 97 -39.45 8.83 -27.83
N LYS A 98 -39.53 9.58 -28.95
CA LYS A 98 -40.72 9.54 -29.86
C LYS A 98 -40.45 9.89 -31.34
N ALA A 99 -39.87 8.99 -32.13
CA ALA A 99 -40.03 8.94 -33.59
C ALA A 99 -39.65 7.57 -34.21
N LYS A 100 -40.10 7.30 -35.44
CA LYS A 100 -39.77 6.07 -36.21
C LYS A 100 -39.23 6.40 -37.61
N SER A 101 -38.42 5.46 -38.12
CA SER A 101 -38.33 5.01 -39.53
C SER A 101 -37.77 5.92 -40.65
N SER A 102 -36.71 5.40 -41.29
CA SER A 102 -36.65 4.99 -42.73
C SER A 102 -35.67 5.67 -43.71
N SER A 103 -34.96 4.77 -44.44
CA SER A 103 -34.66 4.78 -45.89
C SER A 103 -33.33 5.33 -46.47
N SER A 104 -32.72 4.42 -47.27
CA SER A 104 -31.96 4.63 -48.54
C SER A 104 -30.78 5.61 -48.63
N GLY A 105 -29.56 5.04 -48.69
CA GLY A 105 -28.33 5.70 -49.13
C GLY A 105 -28.05 5.71 -50.65
N LYS A 106 -26.78 5.93 -51.01
CA LYS A 106 -26.19 5.72 -52.36
C LYS A 106 -24.64 5.77 -52.34
N THR A 107 -24.00 5.15 -53.32
CA THR A 107 -22.54 5.20 -53.61
C THR A 107 -22.25 5.97 -54.91
N PRO A 108 -20.99 6.44 -55.10
CA PRO A 108 -20.04 5.85 -56.08
C PRO A 108 -18.64 5.58 -55.44
N SER A 109 -17.76 4.63 -55.80
CA SER A 109 -17.11 4.20 -57.08
C SER A 109 -16.22 5.27 -57.73
N SER A 110 -14.97 5.06 -58.19
CA SER A 110 -14.04 3.89 -58.30
C SER A 110 -12.57 4.44 -58.34
N SER A 111 -11.44 3.81 -58.73
CA SER A 111 -11.05 2.54 -59.41
C SER A 111 -9.57 2.17 -59.06
N SER A 112 -9.11 0.89 -59.11
CA SER A 112 -8.28 0.22 -60.15
C SER A 112 -6.77 0.62 -60.23
N GLU A 113 -5.76 -0.20 -60.60
CA GLU A 113 -5.66 -1.54 -61.25
C GLU A 113 -4.59 -2.49 -60.62
N LYS A 114 -4.34 -3.66 -61.23
CA LYS A 114 -3.43 -4.76 -60.81
C LYS A 114 -2.23 -4.91 -61.76
N ASN A 115 -1.20 -5.69 -61.37
CA ASN A 115 -0.57 -6.63 -62.32
C ASN A 115 0.07 -7.86 -61.63
N SER A 116 0.37 -8.94 -62.37
CA SER A 116 0.72 -10.26 -61.78
C SER A 116 1.39 -11.29 -62.73
N SER A 117 2.46 -11.96 -62.27
CA SER A 117 3.01 -13.26 -62.74
C SER A 117 4.06 -13.75 -61.70
N SER A 118 4.25 -15.03 -61.30
CA SER A 118 4.39 -16.33 -62.00
C SER A 118 5.73 -16.45 -62.76
N SER A 119 6.53 -17.53 -62.74
CA SER A 119 6.46 -18.91 -62.21
C SER A 119 7.89 -19.46 -61.94
N LYS A 120 8.17 -20.53 -61.14
CA LYS A 120 8.16 -21.97 -61.53
C LYS A 120 8.63 -22.88 -60.36
N LYS A 121 8.44 -24.21 -60.49
CA LYS A 121 8.91 -25.30 -59.60
C LYS A 121 10.40 -25.68 -59.90
N ASN A 122 11.11 -26.61 -59.24
CA ASN A 122 10.75 -28.01 -58.95
C ASN A 122 11.79 -28.81 -58.10
N THR A 123 11.32 -29.88 -57.42
CA THR A 123 12.04 -31.15 -57.03
C THR A 123 13.28 -31.11 -56.11
N ALA A 124 13.57 -32.10 -55.24
CA ALA A 124 12.78 -33.24 -54.72
C ALA A 124 13.49 -33.98 -53.56
N SER A 125 12.70 -34.67 -52.70
CA SER A 125 13.03 -35.91 -51.96
C SER A 125 14.20 -35.92 -50.94
N SER A 126 14.29 -36.84 -49.97
CA SER A 126 13.28 -37.63 -49.23
C SER A 126 13.97 -38.47 -48.14
N SER A 127 13.32 -38.71 -47.01
CA SER A 127 13.06 -40.08 -46.51
C SER A 127 12.09 -40.09 -45.31
N SER A 128 11.37 -41.20 -45.15
CA SER A 128 10.43 -41.47 -44.05
C SER A 128 11.10 -42.35 -42.97
N VAL A 129 10.46 -42.73 -41.86
CA VAL A 129 9.55 -43.90 -41.77
C VAL A 129 8.96 -44.01 -40.35
N LYS A 130 7.61 -44.20 -40.26
CA LYS A 130 6.75 -44.76 -39.17
C LYS A 130 6.92 -44.22 -37.71
N LYS A 131 5.89 -43.81 -36.95
CA LYS A 131 4.42 -44.05 -36.85
C LYS A 131 3.99 -45.28 -36.02
N SER A 132 3.01 -45.03 -35.13
CA SER A 132 2.20 -45.96 -34.30
C SER A 132 2.82 -46.43 -32.98
N SER A 133 2.08 -46.60 -31.87
CA SER A 133 0.74 -46.10 -31.47
C SER A 133 0.42 -46.49 -30.01
N SER A 134 -0.26 -45.61 -29.25
CA SER A 134 -1.18 -45.87 -28.10
C SER A 134 -1.00 -47.15 -27.25
N SER A 135 -0.99 -47.06 -25.92
CA SER A 135 -2.22 -46.76 -25.17
C SER A 135 -2.01 -46.63 -23.64
N VAL A 136 -3.06 -46.14 -22.95
CA VAL A 136 -3.26 -46.08 -21.49
C VAL A 136 -2.31 -45.18 -20.68
N ARG A 137 -2.72 -43.91 -20.56
CA ARG A 137 -3.07 -43.33 -19.24
C ARG A 137 -4.13 -42.24 -19.47
N SER A 138 -5.30 -42.41 -18.85
CA SER A 138 -6.50 -41.58 -19.06
C SER A 138 -6.93 -40.85 -17.78
N ASP A 139 -5.99 -40.72 -16.83
CA ASP A 139 -6.27 -40.51 -15.41
C ASP A 139 -5.39 -39.38 -14.85
N LEU A 140 -5.42 -38.22 -15.52
CA LEU A 140 -4.89 -36.93 -15.04
C LEU A 140 -5.35 -35.79 -15.97
N VAL A 141 -6.65 -35.47 -15.97
CA VAL A 141 -7.17 -34.27 -16.66
C VAL A 141 -6.99 -33.06 -15.73
N GLY A 142 -5.77 -32.53 -15.69
CA GLY A 142 -5.51 -31.23 -15.06
C GLY A 142 -6.12 -30.07 -15.86
N LYS A 143 -6.27 -28.90 -15.23
CA LYS A 143 -6.71 -27.67 -15.93
C LYS A 143 -5.73 -27.33 -17.07
N VAL A 144 -6.24 -26.76 -18.17
CA VAL A 144 -5.40 -26.46 -19.35
C VAL A 144 -4.35 -25.37 -19.09
N ASN A 145 -4.61 -24.45 -18.16
CA ASN A 145 -3.63 -23.45 -17.70
C ASN A 145 -2.48 -24.04 -16.86
N TRP A 146 -2.60 -25.25 -16.30
CA TRP A 146 -1.51 -25.89 -15.54
C TRP A 146 -0.28 -26.23 -16.41
N GLN A 147 -0.41 -26.13 -17.74
CA GLN A 147 0.74 -26.20 -18.66
C GLN A 147 1.73 -25.04 -18.49
N TYR A 148 1.35 -23.93 -17.83
CA TYR A 148 2.22 -22.76 -17.60
C TYR A 148 3.05 -22.85 -16.31
N LEU A 149 2.78 -23.85 -15.46
CA LEU A 149 3.46 -24.05 -14.19
C LEU A 149 4.88 -24.61 -14.39
N ASN A 150 5.88 -24.11 -13.67
CA ASN A 150 7.20 -24.73 -13.65
C ASN A 150 7.14 -26.12 -12.98
N PRO A 151 7.44 -27.23 -13.68
CA PRO A 151 7.34 -28.59 -13.14
C PRO A 151 8.44 -28.93 -12.12
N ASN A 152 9.40 -28.03 -11.90
CA ASN A 152 10.48 -28.20 -10.90
C ASN A 152 10.17 -27.48 -9.57
N ARG A 153 8.92 -27.02 -9.37
CA ARG A 153 8.46 -26.33 -8.17
C ARG A 153 7.33 -27.11 -7.52
N GLU A 154 7.28 -27.10 -6.19
CA GLU A 154 6.16 -27.64 -5.43
C GLU A 154 5.10 -26.56 -5.24
N TYR A 155 3.82 -26.94 -5.38
CA TYR A 155 2.67 -26.05 -5.29
C TYR A 155 1.68 -26.55 -4.24
N GLY A 156 1.17 -25.63 -3.44
CA GLY A 156 -0.08 -25.84 -2.71
C GLY A 156 -1.29 -25.71 -3.63
N GLU A 157 -2.47 -25.86 -3.04
CA GLU A 157 -3.76 -25.65 -3.70
C GLU A 157 -4.69 -24.84 -2.78
N ILE A 158 -5.59 -24.06 -3.37
CA ILE A 158 -6.83 -23.57 -2.73
C ILE A 158 -8.02 -23.88 -3.63
N THR A 159 -9.12 -24.35 -3.05
CA THR A 159 -10.43 -24.32 -3.71
C THR A 159 -11.12 -23.01 -3.38
N ASP A 160 -11.54 -22.24 -4.39
CA ASP A 160 -12.45 -21.12 -4.19
C ASP A 160 -13.87 -21.66 -3.95
N GLU A 161 -14.37 -21.54 -2.73
CA GLU A 161 -15.68 -22.07 -2.33
C GLU A 161 -16.86 -21.43 -3.09
N ARG A 162 -16.65 -20.30 -3.78
CA ARG A 162 -17.70 -19.56 -4.48
C ARG A 162 -18.04 -20.14 -5.86
N ASP A 163 -17.09 -20.81 -6.51
CA ASP A 163 -17.26 -21.42 -7.84
C ASP A 163 -16.72 -22.86 -7.94
N GLY A 164 -16.05 -23.36 -6.90
CA GLY A 164 -15.44 -24.69 -6.85
C GLY A 164 -14.10 -24.81 -7.57
N GLN A 165 -13.51 -23.73 -8.09
CA GLN A 165 -12.25 -23.80 -8.82
C GLN A 165 -11.05 -23.99 -7.90
N VAL A 166 -10.28 -25.05 -8.15
CA VAL A 166 -8.98 -25.28 -7.50
C VAL A 166 -7.89 -24.47 -8.22
N TYR A 167 -7.18 -23.61 -7.49
CA TYR A 167 -6.05 -22.83 -7.97
C TYR A 167 -4.75 -23.28 -7.29
N LYS A 168 -3.67 -23.35 -8.06
CA LYS A 168 -2.31 -23.62 -7.58
C LYS A 168 -1.73 -22.42 -6.83
N THR A 169 -1.01 -22.69 -5.76
CA THR A 169 -0.42 -21.66 -4.88
C THR A 169 1.05 -21.95 -4.64
N VAL A 170 1.84 -20.90 -4.38
CA VAL A 170 3.29 -20.98 -4.24
C VAL A 170 3.78 -20.08 -3.10
N LYS A 171 4.73 -20.55 -2.29
CA LYS A 171 5.40 -19.71 -1.30
C LYS A 171 6.66 -19.09 -1.90
N ILE A 172 6.73 -17.75 -1.88
CA ILE A 172 7.84 -16.94 -2.40
C ILE A 172 8.27 -16.04 -1.24
N TYR A 173 9.41 -16.39 -0.63
CA TYR A 173 9.85 -15.84 0.66
C TYR A 173 8.74 -15.98 1.70
N ASP A 174 8.33 -14.91 2.38
CA ASP A 174 7.28 -14.97 3.39
C ASP A 174 5.85 -14.85 2.83
N GLN A 175 5.70 -14.50 1.56
CA GLN A 175 4.40 -14.37 0.89
C GLN A 175 3.95 -15.71 0.28
N VAL A 176 2.64 -15.97 0.30
CA VAL A 176 2.03 -17.08 -0.46
C VAL A 176 1.13 -16.48 -1.55
N TRP A 177 1.42 -16.78 -2.80
CA TRP A 177 0.78 -16.22 -3.98
C TRP A 177 -0.01 -17.28 -4.75
N MET A 178 -1.03 -16.88 -5.51
CA MET A 178 -1.58 -17.72 -6.56
C MET A 178 -0.56 -17.85 -7.70
N ALA A 179 -0.35 -19.07 -8.18
CA ALA A 179 0.43 -19.37 -9.39
C ALA A 179 -0.42 -19.25 -10.68
N GLU A 180 -1.75 -19.28 -10.53
CA GLU A 180 -2.72 -19.02 -11.60
C GLU A 180 -3.28 -17.59 -11.51
N ASN A 181 -3.83 -17.09 -12.62
CA ASN A 181 -4.70 -15.90 -12.61
C ASN A 181 -6.10 -16.29 -12.13
N LEU A 182 -6.80 -15.41 -11.42
CA LEU A 182 -8.15 -15.67 -10.91
C LEU A 182 -9.16 -15.81 -12.06
N ASN A 183 -10.03 -16.81 -12.00
CA ASN A 183 -11.02 -17.15 -13.04
C ASN A 183 -12.48 -17.09 -12.55
N PHE A 184 -12.74 -16.32 -11.49
CA PHE A 184 -14.05 -16.18 -10.86
C PHE A 184 -15.00 -15.28 -11.66
N GLU A 185 -16.26 -15.69 -11.85
CA GLU A 185 -17.26 -14.87 -12.55
C GLU A 185 -17.87 -13.80 -11.64
N TYR A 186 -17.42 -12.56 -11.83
CA TYR A 186 -17.96 -11.37 -11.17
C TYR A 186 -18.73 -10.49 -12.18
N ASN A 187 -19.98 -10.15 -11.88
CA ASN A 187 -20.81 -9.20 -12.65
C ASN A 187 -21.85 -8.54 -11.71
N GLU A 188 -21.61 -7.29 -11.29
CA GLU A 188 -22.50 -6.49 -10.44
C GLU A 188 -22.50 -5.02 -10.91
N GLY A 189 -23.61 -4.55 -11.50
CA GLY A 189 -23.70 -3.18 -12.02
C GLY A 189 -22.68 -2.89 -13.13
N SER A 190 -21.76 -1.95 -12.90
CA SER A 190 -20.63 -1.63 -13.81
C SER A 190 -19.39 -2.50 -13.57
N ALA A 191 -19.30 -3.17 -12.43
CA ALA A 191 -18.21 -4.09 -12.10
C ALA A 191 -18.43 -5.42 -12.82
N LYS A 192 -17.54 -5.76 -13.77
CA LYS A 192 -17.71 -6.91 -14.68
C LYS A 192 -16.41 -7.68 -14.89
N SER A 193 -16.54 -8.94 -15.33
CA SER A 193 -15.44 -9.81 -15.71
C SER A 193 -15.69 -10.46 -17.08
N SER A 194 -14.65 -10.55 -17.90
CA SER A 194 -14.72 -11.08 -19.27
C SER A 194 -13.55 -12.03 -19.55
N CYS A 195 -13.77 -12.96 -20.48
CA CYS A 195 -12.67 -13.69 -21.11
C CYS A 195 -11.99 -12.83 -22.17
N TYR A 196 -10.72 -13.09 -22.46
CA TYR A 196 -9.99 -12.36 -23.51
C TYR A 196 -10.66 -12.54 -24.88
N LYS A 197 -10.91 -11.43 -25.60
CA LYS A 197 -11.63 -11.39 -26.89
C LYS A 197 -13.04 -12.01 -26.86
N ASP A 198 -13.69 -12.03 -25.69
CA ASP A 198 -15.00 -12.64 -25.45
C ASP A 198 -15.07 -14.14 -25.81
N ASP A 199 -13.90 -14.81 -25.86
CA ASP A 199 -13.76 -16.24 -26.11
C ASP A 199 -13.75 -17.03 -24.79
N ALA A 200 -14.75 -17.91 -24.61
CA ALA A 200 -14.91 -18.70 -23.39
C ALA A 200 -13.72 -19.65 -23.13
N ASP A 201 -13.09 -20.20 -24.18
CA ASP A 201 -11.94 -21.09 -24.01
C ASP A 201 -10.71 -20.33 -23.45
N SER A 202 -10.54 -19.06 -23.85
CA SER A 202 -9.46 -18.20 -23.34
C SER A 202 -9.51 -17.99 -21.82
N CYS A 203 -10.69 -18.02 -21.17
CA CYS A 203 -10.76 -18.01 -19.70
C CYS A 203 -10.07 -19.23 -19.07
N ALA A 204 -10.21 -20.42 -19.67
CA ALA A 204 -9.63 -21.65 -19.14
C ALA A 204 -8.08 -21.68 -19.24
N TYR A 205 -7.49 -20.90 -20.16
CA TYR A 205 -6.04 -20.73 -20.28
C TYR A 205 -5.51 -19.57 -19.42
N TYR A 206 -6.16 -18.42 -19.43
CA TYR A 206 -5.58 -17.15 -18.95
C TYR A 206 -6.21 -16.61 -17.66
N GLY A 207 -7.27 -17.24 -17.16
CA GLY A 207 -8.17 -16.64 -16.17
C GLY A 207 -9.05 -15.56 -16.79
N ARG A 208 -9.78 -14.84 -15.92
CA ARG A 208 -10.62 -13.71 -16.33
C ARG A 208 -9.85 -12.39 -16.27
N LEU A 209 -10.32 -11.45 -17.07
CA LEU A 209 -9.98 -10.04 -16.96
C LEU A 209 -11.15 -9.32 -16.26
N TYR A 210 -10.83 -8.37 -15.37
CA TYR A 210 -11.79 -7.69 -14.49
C TYR A 210 -11.67 -6.19 -14.68
N THR A 211 -12.78 -5.44 -14.67
CA THR A 211 -12.69 -3.99 -14.43
C THR A 211 -12.12 -3.74 -13.03
N TRP A 212 -11.50 -2.59 -12.77
CA TRP A 212 -10.96 -2.30 -11.44
C TRP A 212 -12.05 -2.34 -10.36
N ALA A 213 -13.25 -1.89 -10.71
CA ALA A 213 -14.45 -2.02 -9.88
C ALA A 213 -14.80 -3.49 -9.52
N ALA A 214 -14.66 -4.42 -10.46
CA ALA A 214 -14.80 -5.84 -10.16
C ALA A 214 -13.64 -6.36 -9.30
N ALA A 215 -12.39 -5.99 -9.62
CA ALA A 215 -11.23 -6.39 -8.84
C ALA A 215 -11.33 -5.98 -7.35
N MET A 216 -11.84 -4.77 -7.09
CA MET A 216 -12.03 -4.20 -5.75
C MET A 216 -13.28 -4.71 -5.01
N ASP A 217 -14.21 -5.42 -5.66
CA ASP A 217 -15.54 -5.74 -5.11
C ASP A 217 -16.35 -4.48 -4.73
N SER A 218 -16.55 -3.54 -5.67
CA SER A 218 -17.26 -2.25 -5.43
C SER A 218 -18.66 -2.39 -4.80
N ALA A 219 -19.30 -3.55 -4.98
CA ALA A 219 -20.63 -3.86 -4.46
C ALA A 219 -20.60 -4.50 -3.06
N ALA A 220 -19.41 -4.62 -2.43
CA ALA A 220 -19.18 -5.22 -1.12
C ALA A 220 -19.81 -6.62 -0.95
N LYS A 221 -19.81 -7.43 -2.02
CA LYS A 221 -20.41 -8.77 -2.04
C LYS A 221 -19.64 -9.77 -1.17
N PHE A 222 -18.36 -9.48 -0.93
CA PHE A 222 -17.39 -10.33 -0.25
C PHE A 222 -16.60 -9.63 0.85
N SER A 223 -16.47 -8.29 0.82
CA SER A 223 -15.92 -7.47 1.90
C SER A 223 -16.33 -5.99 1.77
N PRO A 224 -16.64 -5.27 2.86
CA PRO A 224 -16.90 -3.82 2.81
C PRO A 224 -15.64 -2.98 2.49
N ALA A 225 -14.44 -3.57 2.53
CA ALA A 225 -13.18 -2.84 2.30
C ALA A 225 -13.05 -2.21 0.89
N GLY A 226 -13.87 -2.65 -0.07
CA GLY A 226 -13.95 -2.06 -1.41
C GLY A 226 -15.26 -1.36 -1.73
N GLU A 227 -16.18 -1.18 -0.76
CA GLU A 227 -17.50 -0.59 -0.99
C GLU A 227 -17.36 0.81 -1.64
N PHE A 228 -18.13 1.07 -2.69
CA PHE A 228 -18.11 2.31 -3.50
C PHE A 228 -16.80 2.59 -4.29
N CYS A 229 -15.74 1.79 -4.15
CA CYS A 229 -14.49 1.98 -4.89
C CYS A 229 -14.66 1.63 -6.38
N GLY A 230 -14.91 2.62 -7.23
CA GLY A 230 -15.24 2.45 -8.64
C GLY A 230 -14.78 3.60 -9.55
N ASN A 231 -15.23 3.61 -10.80
CA ASN A 231 -14.87 4.67 -11.76
C ASN A 231 -15.44 6.03 -11.30
N GLY A 232 -14.61 7.07 -11.34
CA GLY A 232 -14.98 8.43 -10.95
C GLY A 232 -15.00 8.70 -9.44
N ILE A 233 -14.78 7.69 -8.57
CA ILE A 233 -14.80 7.81 -7.10
C ILE A 233 -13.40 7.51 -6.57
N LEU A 234 -12.86 8.40 -5.72
CA LEU A 234 -11.55 8.21 -5.08
C LEU A 234 -11.66 7.21 -3.92
N CYS A 235 -11.00 6.06 -4.06
CA CYS A 235 -10.94 5.02 -3.03
C CYS A 235 -9.69 5.20 -2.15
N ASN A 236 -9.88 5.25 -0.83
CA ASN A 236 -8.79 5.17 0.15
C ASN A 236 -9.18 4.14 1.23
N PRO A 237 -9.00 2.83 0.96
CA PRO A 237 -9.51 1.77 1.80
C PRO A 237 -8.68 1.61 3.08
N GLU A 238 -9.33 1.43 4.22
CA GLU A 238 -8.64 1.26 5.52
C GLU A 238 -8.06 -0.16 5.67
N GLY A 239 -6.96 -0.43 4.96
CA GLY A 239 -6.18 -1.66 5.09
C GLY A 239 -6.32 -2.59 3.88
N VAL A 240 -6.51 -3.88 4.14
CA VAL A 240 -6.39 -4.95 3.14
C VAL A 240 -7.72 -5.13 2.38
N VAL A 241 -7.70 -4.89 1.07
CA VAL A 241 -8.87 -5.09 0.21
C VAL A 241 -8.91 -6.53 -0.30
N ARG A 242 -9.76 -7.36 0.32
CA ARG A 242 -10.09 -8.70 -0.20
C ARG A 242 -10.46 -8.64 -1.69
N GLY A 243 -11.35 -7.71 -2.03
CA GLY A 243 -11.86 -7.57 -3.39
C GLY A 243 -12.48 -8.86 -3.93
N VAL A 244 -12.25 -9.12 -5.21
CA VAL A 244 -12.73 -10.33 -5.90
C VAL A 244 -12.06 -11.64 -5.44
N CYS A 245 -11.06 -11.61 -4.55
CA CYS A 245 -10.33 -12.81 -4.14
C CYS A 245 -11.13 -13.78 -3.22
N PRO A 246 -10.71 -15.07 -3.12
CA PRO A 246 -11.31 -16.04 -2.20
C PRO A 246 -11.25 -15.59 -0.74
N SER A 247 -11.91 -16.33 0.16
CA SER A 247 -11.77 -16.07 1.61
C SER A 247 -10.35 -16.41 2.07
N GLY A 248 -9.74 -15.58 2.92
CA GLY A 248 -8.33 -15.73 3.32
C GLY A 248 -7.30 -15.29 2.27
N TRP A 249 -7.71 -14.52 1.26
CA TRP A 249 -6.88 -14.01 0.16
C TRP A 249 -7.34 -12.61 -0.26
N HIS A 250 -6.42 -11.77 -0.71
CA HIS A 250 -6.71 -10.39 -1.11
C HIS A 250 -6.11 -9.96 -2.45
N LEU A 251 -6.64 -8.86 -2.98
CA LEU A 251 -6.09 -8.14 -4.12
C LEU A 251 -4.81 -7.42 -3.66
N PRO A 252 -3.62 -7.75 -4.19
CA PRO A 252 -2.38 -7.16 -3.70
C PRO A 252 -2.31 -5.66 -4.02
N THR A 253 -1.78 -4.88 -3.09
CA THR A 253 -1.38 -3.49 -3.34
C THR A 253 -0.20 -3.41 -4.31
N LYS A 254 0.00 -2.26 -4.96
CA LYS A 254 1.27 -1.90 -5.65
C LYS A 254 2.49 -2.21 -4.77
N ASP A 255 2.29 -2.01 -3.47
CA ASP A 255 3.27 -2.18 -2.42
C ASP A 255 3.68 -3.66 -2.21
N GLU A 256 2.76 -4.61 -2.30
CA GLU A 256 3.05 -6.05 -2.16
C GLU A 256 3.67 -6.66 -3.41
N TRP A 257 3.32 -6.14 -4.60
CA TRP A 257 4.03 -6.44 -5.85
C TRP A 257 5.50 -6.00 -5.80
N ASN A 258 5.78 -4.80 -5.27
CA ASN A 258 7.15 -4.32 -5.07
C ASN A 258 7.98 -5.22 -4.12
N ILE A 259 7.36 -5.93 -3.17
CA ILE A 259 8.04 -6.94 -2.32
C ILE A 259 8.45 -8.12 -3.18
N LEU A 260 7.46 -8.74 -3.85
CA LEU A 260 7.64 -9.94 -4.66
C LEU A 260 8.79 -9.76 -5.66
N GLU A 261 8.82 -8.64 -6.38
CA GLU A 261 9.85 -8.36 -7.38
C GLU A 261 11.23 -8.09 -6.79
N THR A 262 11.30 -7.43 -5.64
CA THR A 262 12.57 -7.14 -4.94
C THR A 262 13.22 -8.42 -4.45
N GLU A 263 12.48 -9.26 -3.74
CA GLU A 263 12.99 -10.52 -3.19
C GLU A 263 13.28 -11.55 -4.32
N ALA A 264 12.53 -11.52 -5.42
CA ALA A 264 12.79 -12.34 -6.60
C ALA A 264 14.05 -11.91 -7.40
N ARG A 265 14.40 -10.63 -7.39
CA ARG A 265 15.61 -10.09 -8.05
C ARG A 265 16.87 -10.33 -7.21
N ASP A 266 16.84 -9.94 -5.93
CA ASP A 266 18.05 -9.84 -5.10
C ASP A 266 18.63 -11.20 -4.68
N SER A 267 17.82 -12.26 -4.78
CA SER A 267 18.15 -13.62 -4.37
C SER A 267 18.92 -14.46 -5.40
N ASP A 268 18.94 -14.02 -6.66
CA ASP A 268 19.51 -14.80 -7.77
C ASP A 268 21.06 -14.69 -7.86
N GLY A 269 21.62 -13.57 -7.39
CA GLY A 269 23.05 -13.26 -7.47
C GLY A 269 23.53 -12.84 -8.87
N TYR A 270 22.79 -13.15 -9.93
CA TYR A 270 22.91 -12.47 -11.23
C TYR A 270 21.85 -11.37 -11.32
N ASN A 271 22.20 -10.26 -11.99
CA ASN A 271 21.31 -9.11 -12.20
C ASN A 271 20.24 -9.42 -13.27
N ARG A 272 19.36 -10.38 -12.97
CA ARG A 272 18.19 -10.78 -13.76
C ARG A 272 16.97 -9.96 -13.34
N SER A 273 16.13 -9.65 -14.32
CA SER A 273 14.89 -8.90 -14.16
C SER A 273 13.77 -9.72 -13.52
N SER A 274 12.89 -9.06 -12.75
CA SER A 274 11.66 -9.66 -12.20
C SER A 274 10.79 -10.32 -13.30
N SER A 275 10.63 -9.64 -14.44
CA SER A 275 9.93 -10.15 -15.63
C SER A 275 10.56 -11.40 -16.27
N LYS A 276 11.77 -11.82 -15.87
CA LYS A 276 12.35 -13.09 -16.31
C LYS A 276 12.11 -14.21 -15.32
N VAL A 277 12.34 -13.94 -14.04
CA VAL A 277 12.36 -14.96 -12.98
C VAL A 277 10.96 -15.32 -12.45
N LEU A 278 9.96 -14.46 -12.65
CA LEU A 278 8.55 -14.71 -12.32
C LEU A 278 7.69 -15.19 -13.53
N ARG A 279 8.21 -15.03 -14.75
CA ARG A 279 7.52 -15.33 -16.01
C ARG A 279 7.56 -16.82 -16.35
N SER A 280 6.43 -17.38 -16.78
CA SER A 280 6.31 -18.77 -17.28
C SER A 280 7.20 -19.04 -18.50
N ALA A 281 7.63 -20.30 -18.67
CA ALA A 281 8.47 -20.72 -19.79
C ALA A 281 7.73 -20.83 -21.14
N ASN A 282 6.41 -20.63 -21.15
CA ASN A 282 5.49 -20.78 -22.27
C ASN A 282 4.23 -19.91 -22.05
N GLY A 283 3.37 -19.75 -23.06
CA GLY A 283 2.21 -18.84 -22.98
C GLY A 283 2.54 -17.37 -23.27
N TRP A 284 3.59 -17.14 -24.07
CA TRP A 284 4.07 -15.83 -24.52
C TRP A 284 4.25 -15.87 -26.04
N ASP A 285 3.96 -14.76 -26.74
CA ASP A 285 4.25 -14.66 -28.17
C ASP A 285 5.75 -14.44 -28.40
N VAL A 286 6.46 -15.55 -28.65
CA VAL A 286 7.89 -15.60 -28.95
C VAL A 286 8.18 -15.76 -30.45
N SER A 287 7.20 -15.46 -31.32
CA SER A 287 7.25 -15.75 -32.77
C SER A 287 8.45 -15.15 -33.54
N TRP A 288 9.15 -14.17 -32.96
CA TRP A 288 10.34 -13.52 -33.55
C TRP A 288 11.60 -13.60 -32.67
N TRP A 289 11.50 -14.14 -31.44
CA TRP A 289 12.55 -14.02 -30.40
C TRP A 289 12.54 -15.23 -29.45
N THR A 290 13.27 -16.30 -29.81
CA THR A 290 13.32 -17.55 -29.01
C THR A 290 14.10 -17.42 -27.70
N ASP A 291 14.79 -16.31 -27.49
CA ASP A 291 15.49 -15.93 -26.26
C ASP A 291 14.56 -15.27 -25.22
N ARG A 292 13.33 -14.88 -25.59
CA ARG A 292 12.38 -14.18 -24.70
C ARG A 292 11.52 -15.08 -23.80
N ILE A 293 12.07 -16.23 -23.42
CA ILE A 293 11.42 -17.23 -22.58
C ILE A 293 11.62 -16.89 -21.10
N GLY A 294 10.57 -17.01 -20.29
CA GLY A 294 10.63 -16.86 -18.84
C GLY A 294 11.24 -18.09 -18.16
N GLU A 295 11.83 -17.89 -16.98
CA GLU A 295 12.55 -18.95 -16.25
C GLU A 295 11.74 -19.53 -15.09
N ASP A 296 10.70 -18.83 -14.65
CA ASP A 296 9.80 -19.16 -13.53
C ASP A 296 10.50 -19.81 -12.32
N LEU A 297 11.63 -19.23 -11.89
CA LEU A 297 12.49 -19.77 -10.85
C LEU A 297 11.75 -19.96 -9.51
N PHE A 298 10.72 -19.14 -9.29
CA PHE A 298 9.93 -19.11 -8.07
C PHE A 298 8.65 -19.95 -8.14
N GLY A 299 8.19 -20.36 -9.32
CA GLY A 299 6.88 -21.02 -9.50
C GLY A 299 5.71 -20.03 -9.41
N PHE A 300 5.95 -18.77 -9.78
CA PHE A 300 4.89 -17.77 -9.89
C PHE A 300 4.10 -17.95 -11.19
N SER A 301 4.71 -18.48 -12.25
CA SER A 301 4.02 -18.94 -13.45
C SER A 301 3.16 -17.86 -14.13
N MET A 302 3.66 -16.63 -14.15
CA MET A 302 2.99 -15.49 -14.81
C MET A 302 2.93 -15.71 -16.32
N VAL A 303 1.71 -15.73 -16.86
CA VAL A 303 1.37 -15.92 -18.28
C VAL A 303 0.82 -14.64 -18.91
N SER A 304 1.00 -14.47 -20.22
CA SER A 304 0.49 -13.31 -20.96
C SER A 304 -0.97 -13.45 -21.36
N VAL A 305 -1.66 -12.31 -21.49
CA VAL A 305 -2.99 -12.20 -22.11
C VAL A 305 -2.89 -11.21 -23.27
N GLY A 306 -2.81 -11.72 -24.49
CA GLY A 306 -2.66 -10.89 -25.69
C GLY A 306 -1.26 -10.33 -25.95
N GLY A 307 -0.22 -10.86 -25.29
CA GLY A 307 1.20 -10.51 -25.52
C GLY A 307 1.90 -9.86 -24.31
N TRP A 308 1.13 -9.31 -23.38
CA TRP A 308 1.60 -8.71 -22.12
C TRP A 308 0.96 -9.43 -20.92
N ALA A 309 1.56 -9.33 -19.73
CA ALA A 309 0.85 -9.61 -18.48
C ALA A 309 0.60 -8.29 -17.75
N HIS A 310 -0.67 -8.04 -17.42
CA HIS A 310 -1.14 -6.85 -16.72
C HIS A 310 -2.00 -7.28 -15.53
N PHE A 311 -1.65 -6.79 -14.35
CA PHE A 311 -2.33 -7.14 -13.10
C PHE A 311 -2.87 -5.91 -12.40
N TRP A 312 -4.16 -5.91 -12.05
CA TRP A 312 -4.71 -4.88 -11.17
C TRP A 312 -4.07 -4.93 -9.78
N THR A 313 -3.92 -3.76 -9.17
CA THR A 313 -3.57 -3.61 -7.76
C THR A 313 -4.72 -2.99 -6.99
N ALA A 314 -4.75 -3.17 -5.67
CA ALA A 314 -5.67 -2.47 -4.79
C ALA A 314 -5.35 -0.96 -4.60
N SER A 315 -4.36 -0.43 -5.31
CA SER A 315 -3.85 0.95 -5.15
C SER A 315 -4.39 1.88 -6.24
N GLU A 316 -5.06 2.97 -5.82
CA GLU A 316 -5.58 4.00 -6.72
C GLU A 316 -4.50 5.04 -7.11
N HIS A 317 -4.68 5.72 -8.26
CA HIS A 317 -3.79 6.79 -8.71
C HIS A 317 -4.04 8.12 -7.97
N GLU A 318 -3.01 8.60 -7.27
CA GLU A 318 -3.01 9.75 -6.35
C GLU A 318 -3.63 11.07 -6.86
N TYR A 319 -3.73 11.27 -8.18
CA TYR A 319 -4.09 12.57 -8.79
C TYR A 319 -5.31 12.53 -9.75
N ASP A 320 -5.92 11.38 -10.02
CA ASP A 320 -7.11 11.31 -10.89
C ASP A 320 -8.01 10.12 -10.50
N ARG A 321 -9.22 10.43 -10.03
CA ARG A 321 -10.23 9.48 -9.53
C ARG A 321 -10.78 8.49 -10.57
N ARG A 322 -10.35 8.61 -11.84
CA ARG A 322 -10.65 7.66 -12.92
C ARG A 322 -9.57 6.60 -13.12
N TRP A 323 -8.37 6.78 -12.54
CA TRP A 323 -7.21 5.93 -12.80
C TRP A 323 -6.86 5.06 -11.60
N ALA A 324 -6.44 3.82 -11.87
CA ALA A 324 -5.91 2.90 -10.86
C ALA A 324 -4.55 2.34 -11.29
N TYR A 325 -3.72 1.90 -10.34
CA TYR A 325 -2.42 1.31 -10.66
C TYR A 325 -2.54 -0.17 -11.04
N TYR A 326 -1.81 -0.53 -12.10
CA TYR A 326 -1.59 -1.90 -12.54
C TYR A 326 -0.10 -2.17 -12.73
N ILE A 327 0.29 -3.44 -12.58
CA ILE A 327 1.67 -3.89 -12.83
C ILE A 327 1.78 -4.44 -14.24
N SER A 328 2.80 -4.01 -14.98
CA SER A 328 2.99 -4.33 -16.40
C SER A 328 4.30 -5.06 -16.67
N TYR A 329 4.21 -6.31 -17.12
CA TYR A 329 5.36 -7.17 -17.41
C TYR A 329 5.57 -7.34 -18.92
N ALA A 330 5.97 -6.25 -19.60
CA ALA A 330 6.09 -6.21 -21.05
C ALA A 330 7.34 -6.96 -21.57
N ASP A 331 8.54 -6.49 -21.23
CA ASP A 331 9.79 -7.09 -21.70
C ASP A 331 10.40 -8.00 -20.63
N VAL A 332 10.73 -9.23 -21.00
CA VAL A 332 11.45 -10.20 -20.16
C VAL A 332 12.77 -9.64 -19.63
N PHE A 333 13.44 -8.75 -20.37
CA PHE A 333 14.77 -8.20 -20.04
C PHE A 333 14.72 -6.93 -19.17
N LYS A 334 13.54 -6.53 -18.68
CA LYS A 334 13.34 -5.41 -17.76
C LYS A 334 12.56 -5.88 -16.54
N ASP A 335 12.65 -5.15 -15.42
CA ASP A 335 11.69 -5.31 -14.32
C ASP A 335 10.27 -4.86 -14.77
N SER A 336 9.27 -4.98 -13.90
CA SER A 336 7.94 -4.48 -14.25
C SER A 336 7.89 -2.96 -14.33
N ASP A 337 6.93 -2.45 -15.10
CA ASP A 337 6.53 -1.05 -15.05
C ASP A 337 5.24 -0.94 -14.20
N VAL A 338 5.26 -0.16 -13.11
CA VAL A 338 4.02 0.28 -12.45
C VAL A 338 3.39 1.36 -13.32
N GLN A 339 2.20 1.08 -13.85
CA GLN A 339 1.48 1.93 -14.79
C GLN A 339 0.08 2.24 -14.24
N TRP A 340 -0.61 3.19 -14.87
CA TRP A 340 -2.00 3.53 -14.54
C TRP A 340 -2.84 3.65 -15.80
N THR A 341 -4.13 3.33 -15.69
CA THR A 341 -5.12 3.47 -16.78
C THR A 341 -6.52 3.63 -16.19
N ASP A 342 -7.53 3.81 -17.05
CA ASP A 342 -8.93 3.95 -16.66
C ASP A 342 -9.46 2.71 -15.92
N LYS A 343 -10.24 2.92 -14.86
CA LYS A 343 -10.83 1.84 -14.04
C LYS A 343 -11.80 0.94 -14.81
N ASP A 344 -12.27 1.36 -15.98
CA ASP A 344 -13.08 0.55 -16.91
C ASP A 344 -12.27 -0.44 -17.78
N ASP A 345 -10.93 -0.33 -17.82
CA ASP A 345 -10.09 -1.32 -18.51
C ASP A 345 -10.11 -2.68 -17.80
N LEU A 346 -9.86 -3.77 -18.55
CA LEU A 346 -9.93 -5.13 -18.02
C LEU A 346 -8.56 -5.80 -17.97
N TYR A 347 -8.06 -6.03 -16.75
CA TYR A 347 -6.79 -6.70 -16.46
C TYR A 347 -6.96 -7.93 -15.57
N SER A 348 -5.90 -8.75 -15.49
CA SER A 348 -5.92 -9.97 -14.67
C SER A 348 -5.90 -9.62 -13.18
N VAL A 349 -6.54 -10.45 -12.36
CA VAL A 349 -6.35 -10.46 -10.90
C VAL A 349 -5.54 -11.69 -10.52
N ARG A 350 -4.62 -11.51 -9.58
CA ARG A 350 -3.79 -12.57 -9.00
C ARG A 350 -3.67 -12.32 -7.51
N CYS A 351 -4.27 -13.20 -6.71
CA CYS A 351 -4.40 -12.97 -5.28
C CYS A 351 -3.12 -13.38 -4.53
N ILE A 352 -2.87 -12.66 -3.44
CA ILE A 352 -1.93 -13.04 -2.39
C ILE A 352 -2.74 -13.55 -1.18
N LYS A 353 -2.20 -14.51 -0.44
CA LYS A 353 -2.86 -15.08 0.74
C LYS A 353 -2.77 -14.10 1.90
N ASP A 354 -3.84 -14.00 2.68
CA ASP A 354 -3.80 -13.32 3.97
C ASP A 354 -2.77 -14.00 4.88
N ALA A 355 -2.04 -13.23 5.68
CA ALA A 355 -1.17 -13.81 6.70
C ALA A 355 -2.03 -14.62 7.67
N GLU A 356 -1.78 -15.94 7.78
CA GLU A 356 -2.70 -16.88 8.45
C GLU A 356 -2.92 -16.53 9.94
N TYR A 357 -4.03 -15.85 10.20
CA TYR A 357 -4.61 -15.68 11.52
C TYR A 357 -5.41 -16.94 11.86
N VAL A 358 -4.84 -17.83 12.68
CA VAL A 358 -5.47 -19.10 13.05
C VAL A 358 -6.69 -18.89 13.96
N ASP A 359 -7.87 -18.92 13.35
CA ASP A 359 -9.16 -18.88 14.04
C ASP A 359 -9.40 -20.19 14.82
N LEU A 360 -9.19 -20.13 16.14
CA LEU A 360 -9.28 -21.27 17.06
C LEU A 360 -10.39 -21.11 18.09
N LEU A 361 -11.62 -20.82 17.63
CA LEU A 361 -12.85 -20.93 18.42
C LEU A 361 -13.83 -22.00 17.91
N SER A 362 -13.34 -23.24 17.71
CA SER A 362 -14.22 -24.42 17.70
C SER A 362 -13.56 -25.70 18.25
N SER A 363 -14.31 -26.39 19.11
CA SER A 363 -14.10 -27.78 19.60
C SER A 363 -12.70 -28.22 20.07
N SER A 364 -12.45 -28.04 21.37
CA SER A 364 -11.95 -29.06 22.34
C SER A 364 -10.74 -29.99 22.03
N SER A 365 -9.84 -30.05 23.02
CA SER A 365 -8.91 -31.14 23.42
C SER A 365 -7.44 -31.13 22.91
N GLU A 366 -6.58 -30.67 23.83
CA GLU A 366 -5.17 -31.05 24.10
C GLU A 366 -4.04 -30.84 23.05
N LYS A 367 -3.29 -29.75 23.28
CA LYS A 367 -1.81 -29.67 23.32
C LYS A 367 -0.99 -30.17 22.11
N SER A 368 -0.44 -29.19 21.37
CA SER A 368 1.01 -29.02 21.29
C SER A 368 1.35 -27.53 21.11
N SER A 369 2.53 -27.08 21.53
CA SER A 369 2.90 -25.66 21.57
C SER A 369 3.59 -25.20 20.28
N SER A 370 2.98 -24.22 19.59
CA SER A 370 3.65 -23.37 18.60
C SER A 370 3.12 -21.94 18.78
N SER A 371 3.99 -21.01 19.14
CA SER A 371 3.60 -19.64 19.52
C SER A 371 3.43 -18.76 18.28
N SER A 372 2.24 -18.80 17.67
CA SER A 372 1.85 -17.84 16.63
C SER A 372 1.72 -16.43 17.22
N VAL A 373 2.52 -15.47 16.74
CA VAL A 373 2.44 -14.07 17.15
C VAL A 373 1.17 -13.44 16.57
N THR A 374 0.24 -13.04 17.44
CA THR A 374 -0.98 -12.33 17.04
C THR A 374 -0.69 -10.88 16.71
N LEU A 375 -1.24 -10.38 15.60
CA LEU A 375 -1.23 -8.94 15.32
C LEU A 375 -2.06 -8.18 16.37
N VAL A 376 -1.59 -6.97 16.71
CA VAL A 376 -2.25 -6.06 17.65
C VAL A 376 -3.09 -5.07 16.85
N ASP A 377 -4.35 -4.91 17.22
CA ASP A 377 -5.19 -3.82 16.70
C ASP A 377 -4.65 -2.48 17.23
N PRO A 378 -4.27 -1.50 16.37
CA PRO A 378 -3.82 -0.19 16.81
C PRO A 378 -4.79 0.55 17.74
N SER A 379 -6.10 0.25 17.68
CA SER A 379 -7.11 0.83 18.58
C SER A 379 -6.94 0.37 20.04
N THR A 380 -6.32 -0.80 20.26
CA THR A 380 -6.22 -1.47 21.57
C THR A 380 -4.96 -1.11 22.36
N VAL A 381 -4.05 -0.30 21.80
CA VAL A 381 -2.77 0.04 22.45
C VAL A 381 -2.99 0.83 23.74
N ILE A 382 -2.37 0.38 24.83
CA ILE A 382 -2.53 1.02 26.14
C ILE A 382 -1.55 2.19 26.23
N LYS A 383 -2.06 3.42 26.21
CA LYS A 383 -1.27 4.65 26.30
C LYS A 383 -1.06 5.03 27.76
N GLY A 384 0.14 5.45 28.11
CA GLY A 384 0.51 5.85 29.46
C GLY A 384 1.61 6.91 29.48
N THR A 385 2.21 7.10 30.65
CA THR A 385 3.38 7.96 30.86
C THR A 385 4.32 7.33 31.88
N MET A 386 5.61 7.68 31.80
CA MET A 386 6.57 7.46 32.87
C MET A 386 7.36 8.75 33.14
N THR A 387 7.91 8.92 34.33
CA THR A 387 8.77 10.04 34.69
C THR A 387 10.17 9.53 35.01
N ASP A 388 11.20 10.12 34.39
CA ASP A 388 12.59 9.80 34.68
C ASP A 388 13.03 10.59 35.94
N GLU A 389 13.23 9.88 37.05
CA GLU A 389 13.60 10.48 38.34
C GLU A 389 14.95 11.23 38.31
N ARG A 390 15.77 11.02 37.27
CA ARG A 390 17.11 11.62 37.15
C ARG A 390 17.08 13.07 36.67
N ASP A 391 16.06 13.48 35.93
CA ASP A 391 15.92 14.83 35.37
C ASP A 391 14.50 15.42 35.49
N GLY A 392 13.51 14.62 35.89
CA GLY A 392 12.10 15.02 36.02
C GLY A 392 11.31 15.03 34.70
N ASN A 393 11.92 14.64 33.57
CA ASN A 393 11.21 14.58 32.30
C ASN A 393 10.15 13.47 32.34
N THR A 394 8.94 13.80 31.88
CA THR A 394 7.83 12.84 31.77
C THR A 394 7.59 12.51 30.30
N TYR A 395 7.74 11.24 29.96
CA TYR A 395 7.65 10.71 28.60
C TYR A 395 6.34 9.93 28.44
N LYS A 396 5.72 10.04 27.25
CA LYS A 396 4.62 9.16 26.85
C LYS A 396 5.12 7.74 26.65
N THR A 397 4.31 6.77 27.06
CA THR A 397 4.56 5.34 26.87
C THR A 397 3.39 4.69 26.16
N VAL A 398 3.65 3.57 25.49
CA VAL A 398 2.60 2.76 24.85
C VAL A 398 2.90 1.28 24.95
N THR A 399 1.91 0.50 25.35
CA THR A 399 1.97 -0.97 25.35
C THR A 399 1.40 -1.50 24.03
N ILE A 400 2.22 -2.24 23.30
CA ILE A 400 1.89 -2.85 22.00
C ILE A 400 2.18 -4.35 22.13
N GLY A 401 1.12 -5.16 22.19
CA GLY A 401 1.25 -6.58 22.53
C GLY A 401 1.67 -6.72 24.00
N THR A 402 2.73 -7.48 24.26
CA THR A 402 3.30 -7.62 25.62
C THR A 402 4.24 -6.47 26.00
N GLN A 403 4.81 -5.76 25.03
CA GLN A 403 5.91 -4.83 25.26
C GLN A 403 5.41 -3.41 25.56
N THR A 404 5.96 -2.77 26.59
CA THR A 404 5.72 -1.35 26.87
C THR A 404 6.92 -0.51 26.47
N TRP A 405 6.72 0.38 25.49
CA TRP A 405 7.76 1.22 24.88
C TRP A 405 7.61 2.68 25.27
N MET A 406 8.70 3.45 25.23
CA MET A 406 8.61 4.91 25.11
C MET A 406 8.07 5.28 23.72
N ALA A 407 7.00 6.08 23.67
CA ALA A 407 6.49 6.69 22.45
C ALA A 407 7.34 7.90 22.01
N GLU A 408 8.12 8.46 22.94
CA GLU A 408 9.00 9.60 22.70
C GLU A 408 10.48 9.18 22.78
N ASN A 409 11.35 9.95 22.14
CA ASN A 409 12.79 9.71 22.21
C ASN A 409 13.35 10.24 23.54
N LEU A 410 14.30 9.53 24.15
CA LEU A 410 14.90 9.93 25.42
C LEU A 410 15.57 11.31 25.31
N ASN A 411 15.38 12.16 26.33
CA ASN A 411 15.86 13.54 26.37
C ASN A 411 16.79 13.83 27.56
N PHE A 412 17.24 12.78 28.26
CA PHE A 412 18.17 12.86 29.39
C PHE A 412 19.54 13.44 28.99
N GLU A 413 20.04 14.43 29.73
CA GLU A 413 21.35 15.05 29.53
C GLU A 413 22.49 14.17 30.05
N TYR A 414 23.09 13.40 29.13
CA TYR A 414 24.29 12.60 29.42
C TYR A 414 25.56 13.33 28.94
N ASN A 415 26.59 13.42 29.81
CA ASN A 415 27.88 14.07 29.50
C ASN A 415 29.07 13.56 30.37
N GLU A 416 29.53 12.33 30.15
CA GLU A 416 30.70 11.74 30.81
C GLU A 416 31.88 11.59 29.84
N GLY A 417 32.69 12.65 29.74
CA GLY A 417 33.91 12.68 28.91
C GLY A 417 33.63 12.47 27.42
N SER A 418 34.02 11.31 26.88
CA SER A 418 33.76 10.97 25.47
C SER A 418 32.33 10.46 25.19
N ALA A 419 31.58 10.15 26.25
CA ALA A 419 30.19 9.74 26.19
C ALA A 419 29.30 10.96 26.45
N ASN A 420 28.73 11.54 25.39
CA ASN A 420 27.86 12.70 25.49
C ASN A 420 26.61 12.62 24.58
N SER A 421 25.66 13.48 24.89
CA SER A 421 24.39 13.72 24.20
C SER A 421 24.33 15.15 23.66
N SER A 422 23.57 15.40 22.60
CA SER A 422 23.37 16.73 22.02
C SER A 422 21.99 16.87 21.38
N CYS A 423 21.43 18.08 21.37
CA CYS A 423 20.27 18.41 20.54
C CYS A 423 20.63 18.42 19.05
N TYR A 424 19.65 18.38 18.14
CA TYR A 424 19.92 18.61 16.71
C TYR A 424 20.34 20.08 16.47
N GLU A 425 21.40 20.29 15.69
CA GLU A 425 22.08 21.58 15.47
C GLU A 425 22.51 22.30 16.77
N ASP A 426 22.66 21.55 17.87
CA ASP A 426 22.94 22.05 19.22
C ASP A 426 21.88 23.11 19.70
N VAL A 427 20.69 23.13 19.09
CA VAL A 427 19.55 24.01 19.42
C VAL A 427 18.64 23.36 20.47
N ALA A 428 18.39 24.05 21.60
CA ALA A 428 17.62 23.51 22.73
C ALA A 428 16.19 23.04 22.36
N ASP A 429 15.47 23.79 21.54
CA ASP A 429 14.10 23.45 21.11
C ASP A 429 14.06 22.12 20.32
N SER A 430 15.15 21.77 19.62
CA SER A 430 15.29 20.48 18.92
C SER A 430 15.28 19.30 19.89
N CYS A 431 15.85 19.45 21.10
CA CYS A 431 15.75 18.43 22.14
C CYS A 431 14.30 18.22 22.59
N GLY A 432 13.56 19.30 22.83
CA GLY A 432 12.14 19.23 23.20
C GLY A 432 11.24 18.63 22.12
N LYS A 433 11.61 18.77 20.83
CA LYS A 433 10.85 18.20 19.71
C LYS A 433 11.24 16.77 19.36
N TYR A 434 12.53 16.42 19.39
CA TYR A 434 13.05 15.18 18.81
C TYR A 434 13.75 14.25 19.82
N GLY A 435 13.84 14.64 21.09
CA GLY A 435 14.75 14.04 22.07
C GLY A 435 16.21 14.34 21.76
N ARG A 436 17.12 13.72 22.52
CA ARG A 436 18.57 13.88 22.34
C ARG A 436 19.15 12.86 21.36
N LEU A 437 20.23 13.28 20.72
CA LEU A 437 21.11 12.41 19.94
C LEU A 437 22.29 12.01 20.81
N TYR A 438 22.39 10.71 21.12
CA TYR A 438 23.42 10.13 21.99
C TYR A 438 24.56 9.57 21.15
N SER A 439 25.81 9.84 21.55
CA SER A 439 26.97 9.07 21.09
C SER A 439 26.83 7.60 21.53
N TRP A 440 27.44 6.67 20.80
CA TRP A 440 27.43 5.25 21.15
C TRP A 440 27.79 4.97 22.62
N PRO A 441 28.91 5.49 23.18
CA PRO A 441 29.26 5.25 24.58
C PRO A 441 28.37 5.98 25.59
N ALA A 442 27.59 7.00 25.18
CA ALA A 442 26.54 7.55 26.02
C ALA A 442 25.34 6.60 26.06
N ALA A 443 24.85 6.17 24.89
CA ALA A 443 23.72 5.24 24.80
C ALA A 443 23.96 3.97 25.62
N MET A 444 25.17 3.39 25.52
CA MET A 444 25.57 2.18 26.24
C MET A 444 25.86 2.38 27.73
N ASP A 445 25.91 3.61 28.27
CA ASP A 445 26.50 3.89 29.59
C ASP A 445 27.91 3.27 29.73
N ALA A 446 28.81 3.62 28.82
CA ALA A 446 30.16 3.04 28.77
C ALA A 446 31.04 3.42 29.98
N ALA A 447 30.60 4.40 30.79
CA ALA A 447 31.22 4.79 32.06
C ALA A 447 30.68 3.99 33.27
N ALA A 448 29.58 3.25 33.11
CA ALA A 448 28.88 2.49 34.15
C ALA A 448 28.37 3.37 35.33
N ILE A 449 27.70 4.48 35.00
CA ILE A 449 27.02 5.37 35.95
C ILE A 449 25.68 4.77 36.42
N PHE A 450 25.02 4.00 35.55
CA PHE A 450 23.68 3.44 35.73
C PHE A 450 23.65 1.91 35.70
N SER A 451 24.59 1.26 35.02
CA SER A 451 24.74 -0.21 34.98
C SER A 451 26.13 -0.65 34.49
N ASP A 452 26.65 -1.77 35.00
CA ASP A 452 27.90 -2.37 34.50
C ASP A 452 27.77 -3.01 33.10
N ALA A 453 26.54 -3.21 32.58
CA ALA A 453 26.27 -4.01 31.38
C ALA A 453 26.91 -3.47 30.08
N GLY A 454 27.10 -2.14 29.97
CA GLY A 454 27.79 -1.50 28.84
C GLY A 454 29.20 -1.01 29.16
N LYS A 455 29.75 -1.36 30.33
CA LYS A 455 31.03 -0.83 30.83
C LYS A 455 32.18 -1.04 29.82
N GLY A 456 32.85 0.04 29.45
CA GLY A 456 33.97 -0.01 28.51
C GLY A 456 33.58 -0.17 27.02
N CYS A 457 32.29 -0.12 26.67
CA CYS A 457 31.79 -0.14 25.29
C CYS A 457 32.01 1.20 24.54
N GLY A 458 33.25 1.69 24.57
CA GLY A 458 33.72 2.95 23.98
C GLY A 458 33.75 2.99 22.45
N ASN A 459 34.12 4.18 21.93
CA ASN A 459 34.20 4.51 20.50
C ASN A 459 35.14 3.63 19.65
N TYR A 460 36.00 2.84 20.28
CA TYR A 460 36.99 1.96 19.65
C TYR A 460 36.95 0.52 20.19
N SER A 461 35.94 0.20 21.02
CA SER A 461 35.81 -1.10 21.69
C SER A 461 34.88 -2.01 20.91
N THR A 462 35.33 -3.22 20.58
CA THR A 462 34.39 -4.32 20.28
C THR A 462 33.68 -4.68 21.59
N CYS A 463 32.39 -4.39 21.67
CA CYS A 463 31.59 -4.54 22.88
C CYS A 463 30.78 -5.83 22.80
N LYS A 464 31.17 -6.87 23.53
CA LYS A 464 30.35 -8.08 23.68
C LYS A 464 29.41 -7.91 24.87
N VAL A 465 28.15 -7.62 24.56
CA VAL A 465 27.05 -7.60 25.52
C VAL A 465 26.58 -9.04 25.81
N GLU A 466 26.20 -9.31 27.05
CA GLU A 466 25.49 -10.52 27.46
C GLU A 466 24.28 -10.11 28.33
N GLY A 467 23.06 -10.41 27.87
CA GLY A 467 21.82 -9.99 28.53
C GLY A 467 21.37 -8.56 28.20
N ILE A 468 20.45 -8.04 29.02
CA ILE A 468 19.83 -6.72 28.88
C ILE A 468 20.83 -5.60 29.19
N VAL A 469 20.82 -4.52 28.38
CA VAL A 469 21.63 -3.31 28.61
C VAL A 469 20.71 -2.14 28.91
N ARG A 470 20.60 -1.78 30.19
CA ARG A 470 19.97 -0.51 30.62
C ARG A 470 20.55 0.68 29.85
N GLY A 471 21.88 0.80 29.84
CA GLY A 471 22.56 1.91 29.19
C GLY A 471 22.10 3.26 29.76
N VAL A 472 21.82 4.23 28.90
CA VAL A 472 21.32 5.56 29.28
C VAL A 472 19.86 5.59 29.75
N CYS A 473 19.10 4.48 29.65
CA CYS A 473 17.68 4.47 30.02
C CYS A 473 17.44 4.62 31.54
N PRO A 474 16.23 5.08 31.96
CA PRO A 474 15.85 5.15 33.36
C PRO A 474 15.84 3.78 34.06
N SER A 475 15.65 3.74 35.37
CA SER A 475 15.55 2.46 36.09
C SER A 475 14.24 1.75 35.73
N GLY A 476 14.27 0.43 35.50
CA GLY A 476 13.11 -0.32 34.99
C GLY A 476 12.91 -0.20 33.46
N TRP A 477 13.91 0.32 32.74
CA TRP A 477 13.89 0.54 31.29
C TRP A 477 15.27 0.30 30.68
N HIS A 478 15.33 -0.16 29.42
CA HIS A 478 16.60 -0.49 28.78
C HIS A 478 16.66 -0.20 27.27
N LEU A 479 17.86 -0.34 26.69
CA LEU A 479 18.08 -0.24 25.24
C LEU A 479 17.54 -1.49 24.53
N PRO A 480 16.51 -1.37 23.68
CA PRO A 480 15.90 -2.51 23.00
C PRO A 480 16.86 -3.20 22.04
N ASP A 481 16.89 -4.53 22.08
CA ASP A 481 17.72 -5.38 21.23
C ASP A 481 17.05 -5.72 19.87
N SER A 482 17.76 -6.47 19.01
CA SER A 482 17.21 -6.89 17.71
C SER A 482 16.05 -7.88 17.81
N THR A 483 15.93 -8.63 18.90
CA THR A 483 14.82 -9.54 19.21
C THR A 483 13.57 -8.75 19.58
N GLU A 484 13.73 -7.73 20.43
CA GLU A 484 12.62 -6.90 20.92
C GLU A 484 12.02 -6.00 19.85
N TRP A 485 12.86 -5.33 19.06
CA TRP A 485 12.40 -4.66 17.83
C TRP A 485 11.74 -5.64 16.86
N GLY A 486 12.26 -6.88 16.77
CA GLY A 486 11.65 -7.95 15.97
C GLY A 486 10.25 -8.33 16.46
N ALA A 487 10.04 -8.44 17.77
CA ALA A 487 8.75 -8.74 18.39
C ALA A 487 7.75 -7.59 18.19
N LEU A 488 8.15 -6.33 18.41
CA LEU A 488 7.35 -5.14 18.08
C LEU A 488 6.91 -5.16 16.62
N PHE A 489 7.84 -5.42 15.70
CA PHE A 489 7.52 -5.49 14.28
C PHE A 489 6.60 -6.66 13.97
N ALA A 490 6.78 -7.84 14.58
CA ALA A 490 5.91 -8.99 14.38
C ALA A 490 4.45 -8.69 14.76
N VAL A 491 4.19 -8.12 15.94
CA VAL A 491 2.81 -7.75 16.36
C VAL A 491 2.20 -6.59 15.55
N VAL A 492 3.02 -5.81 14.84
CA VAL A 492 2.59 -4.66 14.03
C VAL A 492 2.27 -5.03 12.57
N GLY A 493 2.74 -6.18 12.07
CA GLY A 493 2.59 -6.64 10.68
C GLY A 493 3.90 -6.79 9.90
N GLY A 494 5.02 -7.01 10.60
CA GLY A 494 6.37 -7.08 10.04
C GLY A 494 7.03 -5.70 9.85
N ALA A 495 8.35 -5.70 9.65
CA ALA A 495 9.17 -4.47 9.55
C ALA A 495 8.76 -3.52 8.42
N ARG A 496 8.04 -4.03 7.41
CA ARG A 496 7.44 -3.23 6.33
C ARG A 496 6.23 -2.43 6.82
N ILE A 497 5.23 -3.09 7.40
CA ILE A 497 4.05 -2.40 7.94
C ILE A 497 4.43 -1.50 9.13
N ALA A 498 5.40 -1.93 9.94
CA ALA A 498 5.93 -1.12 11.04
C ALA A 498 6.63 0.16 10.58
N GLY A 499 7.34 0.12 9.44
CA GLY A 499 7.97 1.32 8.88
C GLY A 499 6.96 2.41 8.51
N VAL A 500 5.72 2.08 8.15
CA VAL A 500 4.65 3.06 7.91
C VAL A 500 3.84 3.36 9.18
N LYS A 501 3.37 2.33 9.91
CA LYS A 501 2.45 2.49 11.05
C LYS A 501 3.10 3.01 12.33
N LEU A 502 4.43 3.01 12.45
CA LEU A 502 5.16 3.59 13.60
C LEU A 502 5.78 4.97 13.30
N LYS A 503 5.89 5.38 12.03
CA LYS A 503 6.29 6.76 11.66
C LYS A 503 5.22 7.75 12.13
N SER A 504 5.65 8.90 12.64
CA SER A 504 4.76 10.03 12.96
C SER A 504 4.01 10.53 11.73
N ASN A 505 2.78 11.01 11.91
CA ASN A 505 1.95 11.55 10.82
C ASN A 505 2.46 12.85 10.17
N SER A 506 3.52 13.45 10.73
CA SER A 506 4.00 14.78 10.40
C SER A 506 5.49 14.94 10.72
N GLY A 507 6.10 16.02 10.20
CA GLY A 507 7.52 16.35 10.36
C GLY A 507 8.44 15.77 9.28
N TRP A 508 7.96 14.83 8.48
CA TRP A 508 8.66 14.27 7.32
C TRP A 508 8.67 15.24 6.13
N GLU A 509 9.66 15.11 5.23
CA GLU A 509 9.73 15.95 4.02
C GLU A 509 8.52 15.74 3.10
N LYS A 510 8.13 16.79 2.35
CA LYS A 510 6.86 16.89 1.59
C LYS A 510 6.60 15.74 0.60
N TYR A 511 7.65 15.08 0.10
CA TYR A 511 7.58 13.99 -0.88
C TYR A 511 7.90 12.61 -0.28
N GLY A 512 7.89 12.48 1.04
CA GLY A 512 8.07 11.20 1.73
C GLY A 512 6.75 10.47 2.00
N GLU A 513 6.84 9.15 2.08
CA GLU A 513 5.80 8.25 2.57
C GLU A 513 5.38 8.66 3.98
N LYS A 514 4.14 9.15 4.10
CA LYS A 514 3.56 9.63 5.36
C LYS A 514 3.51 8.50 6.37
N GLY A 515 3.97 8.77 7.60
CA GLY A 515 3.65 7.90 8.72
C GLY A 515 2.16 7.93 9.02
N LEU A 516 1.64 6.83 9.58
CA LEU A 516 0.25 6.77 10.04
C LEU A 516 0.11 6.89 11.56
N ASP A 517 1.21 6.68 12.29
CA ASP A 517 1.28 6.64 13.77
C ASP A 517 0.15 5.85 14.45
N SER A 518 -0.32 4.79 13.80
CA SER A 518 -1.53 4.05 14.19
C SER A 518 -1.43 3.53 15.62
N TYR A 519 -0.25 3.04 16.01
CA TYR A 519 0.03 2.50 17.34
C TYR A 519 0.41 3.57 18.37
N SER A 520 0.33 4.87 18.04
CA SER A 520 0.77 5.98 18.91
C SER A 520 2.19 5.81 19.44
N PHE A 521 3.08 5.31 18.56
CA PHE A 521 4.48 5.05 18.86
C PHE A 521 5.37 6.22 18.41
N THR A 522 4.95 7.03 17.43
CA THR A 522 5.52 8.35 17.13
C THR A 522 7.05 8.35 16.89
N VAL A 523 7.52 7.63 15.87
CA VAL A 523 8.88 7.86 15.33
C VAL A 523 8.88 9.20 14.57
N LEU A 524 9.46 10.24 15.18
CA LEU A 524 9.73 11.53 14.53
C LEU A 524 11.06 11.50 13.76
N PRO A 525 11.19 12.19 12.60
CA PRO A 525 12.41 12.24 11.80
C PRO A 525 13.46 13.19 12.41
N ALA A 526 14.09 12.71 13.49
CA ALA A 526 15.08 13.40 14.30
C ALA A 526 16.46 13.61 13.63
N GLY A 527 16.66 13.04 12.43
CA GLY A 527 17.95 13.03 11.76
C GLY A 527 19.03 12.33 12.57
N TYR A 528 20.24 12.86 12.49
CA TYR A 528 21.41 12.36 13.20
C TYR A 528 22.54 13.40 13.29
N LYS A 529 23.51 13.15 14.18
CA LYS A 529 24.83 13.81 14.14
C LYS A 529 25.85 12.85 13.51
N ARG A 530 26.75 13.38 12.69
CA ARG A 530 27.99 12.75 12.22
C ARG A 530 29.08 13.80 12.34
N ASP A 531 29.79 13.82 13.47
CA ASP A 531 30.68 14.93 13.84
C ASP A 531 31.60 15.38 12.68
N PRO A 532 31.67 16.69 12.37
CA PRO A 532 31.04 17.81 13.08
C PRO A 532 29.60 18.14 12.65
N SER A 533 29.04 17.47 11.64
CA SER A 533 27.79 17.89 10.99
C SER A 533 26.52 17.24 11.55
N TYR A 534 25.40 17.90 11.29
CA TYR A 534 24.04 17.40 11.44
C TYR A 534 23.43 17.16 10.07
N ASP A 535 22.56 16.16 9.94
CA ASP A 535 21.89 15.80 8.69
C ASP A 535 20.61 14.98 8.97
N GLY A 536 19.74 14.87 7.99
CA GLY A 536 18.62 13.92 7.97
C GLY A 536 17.35 14.31 8.72
N VAL A 537 17.26 15.48 9.38
CA VAL A 537 15.98 15.94 9.95
C VAL A 537 14.93 16.06 8.83
N GLY A 538 13.72 15.57 9.09
CA GLY A 538 12.66 15.42 8.08
C GLY A 538 12.84 14.25 7.11
N LYS A 539 14.07 13.75 6.92
CA LYS A 539 14.38 12.65 6.00
C LYS A 539 14.46 11.29 6.67
N PHE A 540 14.99 11.19 7.89
CA PHE A 540 14.96 9.94 8.64
C PHE A 540 15.05 10.10 10.16
N SER A 541 14.73 9.01 10.85
CA SER A 541 15.01 8.78 12.27
C SER A 541 15.90 7.56 12.42
N SER A 542 16.69 7.49 13.49
CA SER A 542 17.60 6.36 13.68
C SER A 542 17.94 6.09 15.15
N PHE A 543 17.95 4.80 15.52
CA PHE A 543 17.99 4.32 16.90
C PHE A 543 19.18 3.39 17.16
N TRP A 544 19.91 3.60 18.25
CA TRP A 544 20.93 2.64 18.72
C TRP A 544 20.28 1.36 19.28
N MET A 545 20.87 0.20 18.96
CA MET A 545 20.66 -1.08 19.65
C MET A 545 21.95 -1.49 20.37
N PRO A 546 21.92 -2.27 21.47
CA PRO A 546 23.10 -2.66 22.26
C PRO A 546 23.99 -3.74 21.59
N LYS A 547 24.23 -3.61 20.28
CA LYS A 547 24.89 -4.64 19.44
C LYS A 547 26.08 -4.06 18.68
N SER A 548 27.29 -4.39 19.15
CA SER A 548 28.55 -4.09 18.45
C SER A 548 28.71 -4.98 17.20
N VAL A 549 29.30 -4.44 16.14
CA VAL A 549 29.75 -5.22 14.98
C VAL A 549 31.26 -5.41 15.01
N ASP A 550 31.99 -4.30 15.11
CA ASP A 550 33.45 -4.25 15.12
C ASP A 550 33.92 -3.15 16.10
N GLN A 551 35.16 -2.69 16.00
CA GLN A 551 35.70 -1.63 16.87
C GLN A 551 35.09 -0.24 16.58
N GLU A 552 34.75 0.07 15.32
CA GLU A 552 34.21 1.36 14.88
C GLU A 552 32.69 1.39 14.75
N ASN A 553 32.00 0.25 14.54
CA ASN A 553 30.59 0.19 14.16
C ASN A 553 29.69 -0.57 15.15
N ALA A 554 28.45 -0.10 15.29
CA ALA A 554 27.36 -0.76 16.01
C ALA A 554 26.05 -0.74 15.20
N CYS A 555 25.13 -1.64 15.53
CA CYS A 555 23.86 -1.79 14.83
C CYS A 555 22.82 -0.74 15.22
N VAL A 556 21.97 -0.39 14.26
CA VAL A 556 20.92 0.62 14.36
C VAL A 556 19.70 0.24 13.54
N TRP A 557 18.53 0.70 13.95
CA TRP A 557 17.34 0.77 13.09
C TRP A 557 17.20 2.17 12.50
N TYR A 558 16.74 2.24 11.25
CA TYR A 558 16.46 3.46 10.50
C TYR A 558 14.99 3.48 10.04
N PHE A 559 14.37 4.65 10.08
CA PHE A 559 13.06 4.92 9.47
C PHE A 559 13.22 6.10 8.52
N TYR A 560 13.08 5.88 7.21
CA TYR A 560 13.29 6.91 6.19
C TYR A 560 11.96 7.50 5.68
N TYR A 561 12.05 8.70 5.11
CA TYR A 561 10.92 9.39 4.48
C TYR A 561 10.47 8.67 3.21
N ASP A 562 11.40 8.27 2.35
CA ASP A 562 11.16 7.61 1.06
C ASP A 562 11.08 6.07 1.14
N GLN A 563 11.21 5.49 2.35
CA GLN A 563 11.04 4.05 2.56
C GLN A 563 9.79 3.77 3.38
N ILE A 564 9.02 2.78 2.93
CA ILE A 564 7.94 2.16 3.70
C ILE A 564 8.45 1.21 4.79
N LYS A 565 9.66 0.64 4.65
CA LYS A 565 10.23 -0.41 5.52
C LYS A 565 11.17 0.17 6.57
N ALA A 566 11.05 -0.29 7.81
CA ALA A 566 12.07 -0.06 8.85
C ALA A 566 13.37 -0.78 8.45
N GLY A 567 14.47 -0.05 8.29
CA GLY A 567 15.73 -0.54 7.75
C GLY A 567 16.72 -0.91 8.86
N TYR A 568 17.25 -2.13 8.84
CA TYR A 568 18.35 -2.54 9.72
C TYR A 568 19.69 -2.12 9.09
N GLY A 569 20.62 -1.64 9.90
CA GLY A 569 21.98 -1.36 9.43
C GLY A 569 22.99 -1.09 10.53
N CYS A 570 24.10 -0.48 10.14
CA CYS A 570 25.21 -0.14 11.04
C CYS A 570 25.46 1.38 11.04
N SER A 571 26.12 1.87 12.08
CA SER A 571 26.63 3.25 12.17
C SER A 571 27.91 3.33 12.99
N SER A 572 28.75 4.31 12.64
CA SER A 572 30.02 4.54 13.32
C SER A 572 29.82 5.10 14.72
N LYS A 573 30.35 4.38 15.72
CA LYS A 573 30.39 4.74 17.14
C LYS A 573 31.11 6.06 17.38
N ARG A 574 32.24 6.26 16.69
CA ARG A 574 33.19 7.38 16.91
C ARG A 574 32.59 8.75 16.63
N ILE A 575 31.80 8.87 15.56
CA ILE A 575 31.29 10.17 15.06
C ILE A 575 29.76 10.23 15.02
N GLY A 576 29.07 9.09 15.07
CA GLY A 576 27.63 9.03 15.03
C GLY A 576 26.98 9.38 16.37
N ARG A 577 25.95 10.23 16.35
CA ARG A 577 24.93 10.27 17.41
C ARG A 577 23.56 9.95 16.85
N ARG A 578 22.78 9.17 17.58
CA ARG A 578 21.49 8.59 17.18
C ARG A 578 20.50 8.77 18.33
N SER A 579 19.21 8.70 18.04
CA SER A 579 18.19 8.73 19.09
C SER A 579 18.28 7.46 19.94
N VAL A 580 17.87 7.58 21.21
CA VAL A 580 17.58 6.44 22.08
C VAL A 580 16.09 6.41 22.36
N ARG A 581 15.53 5.21 22.41
CA ARG A 581 14.13 4.93 22.72
C ARG A 581 14.13 3.67 23.56
N CYS A 582 13.63 3.75 24.78
CA CYS A 582 13.71 2.67 25.74
C CYS A 582 12.45 1.79 25.70
N ILE A 583 12.64 0.51 26.04
CA ILE A 583 11.57 -0.45 26.37
C ILE A 583 11.57 -0.67 27.90
N LYS A 584 10.41 -0.94 28.50
CA LYS A 584 10.29 -1.27 29.93
C LYS A 584 10.82 -2.69 30.16
N ASP A 585 11.52 -2.90 31.27
CA ASP A 585 11.89 -4.23 31.74
C ASP A 585 10.62 -5.07 32.02
N GLU A 586 10.63 -6.36 31.65
CA GLU A 586 9.60 -7.34 32.05
C GLU A 586 9.80 -7.74 33.53
N ASP A 587 8.70 -7.92 34.27
CA ASP A 587 8.67 -8.12 35.74
C ASP A 587 8.73 -9.62 36.15
#